data_AF-A0AA47GTG9-F1
#
_entry.id   AF-A0AA47GTG9-F1
#
_cell.length_a   1.000
_cell.length_b   1.000
_cell.length_c   1.000
_cell.angle_alpha   90.00
_cell.angle_beta   90.00
_cell.angle_gamma   90.00
#
_symmetry.space_group_name_H-M   'P 1'
#
loop_
_entity.id
_entity.type
_entity.pdbx_description
1 polymer ?
#
loop_
_entity_poly.entity_id
_entity_poly.type
_entity_poly.pdbx_seq_one_letter_code
_entity_poly.pdbx_strand_id
1 'polypeptide(L)'
;MKIRKLNLDVKIGGNSMRPSSTRIEQYAASLPFCEIVLSGEERQPVNLGENVFVNLDNKRIFSGSLLSLGLAHGGLSYKCGHALKTSTVNFRREKASYVLNHLADQSGIGKRQMEIPDVELPHYHCLGDGWQNLLAFASSLSDWTDDEFDIFFDAFGVLNLKPVRDSGEAVFEFQRGKNTLLIRDKTLKAFPLPLGYGDTIEVSSKMRRALGLHYFISPQNSLMEVLF
;
A
#
# COMPACT_ATOMS: atom_id res chain seq x y z
N MET A 1 -30.07 6.06 -14.88
CA MET A 1 -28.68 6.12 -14.38
C MET A 1 -27.98 4.82 -14.79
N LYS A 2 -26.98 4.86 -15.68
CA LYS A 2 -26.25 3.64 -16.06
C LYS A 2 -25.26 3.29 -14.95
N ILE A 3 -25.49 2.17 -14.25
CA ILE A 3 -24.52 1.64 -13.28
C ILE A 3 -23.30 1.19 -14.08
N ARG A 4 -22.15 1.85 -13.88
CA ARG A 4 -20.88 1.45 -14.50
C ARG A 4 -20.37 0.24 -13.74
N LYS A 5 -20.41 -0.93 -14.38
CA LYS A 5 -19.85 -2.17 -13.82
C LYS A 5 -18.32 -2.05 -13.80
N LEU A 6 -17.73 -2.11 -12.62
CA LEU A 6 -16.27 -2.13 -12.46
C LEU A 6 -15.72 -3.51 -12.81
N ASN A 7 -14.60 -3.55 -13.55
CA ASN A 7 -13.92 -4.80 -13.84
C ASN A 7 -12.84 -5.05 -12.78
N LEU A 8 -13.19 -5.84 -11.77
CA LEU A 8 -12.26 -6.29 -10.73
C LEU A 8 -11.70 -7.65 -11.13
N ASP A 9 -10.39 -7.69 -11.39
CA ASP A 9 -9.63 -8.88 -11.76
C ASP A 9 -8.60 -9.17 -10.67
N VAL A 10 -8.67 -10.35 -10.08
CA VAL A 10 -7.70 -10.83 -9.10
C VAL A 10 -6.91 -11.96 -9.71
N LYS A 11 -5.58 -11.91 -9.60
CA LYS A 11 -4.72 -13.01 -10.00
C LYS A 11 -3.95 -13.53 -8.80
N ILE A 12 -4.06 -14.83 -8.52
CA ILE A 12 -3.27 -15.52 -7.48
C ILE A 12 -2.56 -16.71 -8.14
N GLY A 13 -1.24 -16.78 -8.03
CA GLY A 13 -0.48 -17.90 -8.63
C GLY A 13 -0.58 -17.98 -10.16
N GLY A 14 -0.91 -16.86 -10.82
CA GLY A 14 -1.18 -16.80 -12.27
C GLY A 14 -2.63 -17.11 -12.67
N ASN A 15 -3.44 -17.64 -11.74
CA ASN A 15 -4.84 -17.93 -11.98
C ASN A 15 -5.70 -16.68 -11.80
N SER A 16 -6.56 -16.39 -12.79
CA SER A 16 -7.50 -15.26 -12.71
C SER A 16 -8.79 -15.70 -12.00
N MET A 17 -9.23 -14.89 -11.05
CA MET A 17 -10.34 -15.17 -10.15
C MET A 17 -11.29 -13.97 -10.11
N ARG A 18 -12.58 -14.24 -9.91
CA ARG A 18 -13.60 -13.20 -9.77
C ARG A 18 -14.03 -13.10 -8.32
N PRO A 19 -13.50 -12.12 -7.57
CA PRO A 19 -13.86 -11.94 -6.17
C PRO A 19 -15.30 -11.50 -5.99
N SER A 20 -15.92 -11.94 -4.90
CA SER A 20 -17.21 -11.40 -4.44
C SER A 20 -17.04 -10.09 -3.69
N SER A 21 -15.93 -9.96 -2.96
CA SER A 21 -15.44 -8.70 -2.43
C SER A 21 -13.91 -8.67 -2.34
N THR A 22 -13.37 -7.46 -2.32
CA THR A 22 -11.95 -7.22 -2.04
C THR A 22 -11.81 -6.01 -1.15
N ARG A 23 -11.13 -6.19 -0.02
CA ARG A 23 -10.69 -5.16 0.91
C ARG A 23 -9.22 -4.87 0.67
N ILE A 24 -8.83 -3.60 0.51
CA ILE A 24 -7.43 -3.18 0.46
C ILE A 24 -7.24 -2.09 1.49
N GLU A 25 -6.22 -2.24 2.33
CA GLU A 25 -5.87 -1.30 3.38
C GLU A 25 -4.44 -0.84 3.16
N GLN A 26 -4.25 0.46 3.00
CA GLN A 26 -2.95 1.10 2.89
C GLN A 26 -2.92 2.28 3.86
N TYR A 27 -2.25 2.11 4.99
CA TYR A 27 -2.03 3.19 5.96
C TYR A 27 -0.58 3.64 5.93
N ALA A 28 -0.35 4.88 6.35
CA ALA A 28 0.99 5.37 6.62
C ALA A 28 1.68 4.46 7.65
N ALA A 29 2.99 4.22 7.47
CA ALA A 29 3.80 3.35 8.33
C ALA A 29 3.26 1.92 8.55
N SER A 30 2.31 1.45 7.75
CA SER A 30 1.78 0.08 7.82
C SER A 30 2.06 -0.68 6.54
N LEU A 31 2.29 -1.99 6.66
CA LEU A 31 2.35 -2.84 5.47
C LEU A 31 0.99 -2.84 4.77
N PRO A 32 0.96 -2.64 3.43
CA PRO A 32 -0.25 -2.83 2.67
C PRO A 32 -0.86 -4.21 2.90
N PHE A 33 -2.14 -4.21 3.22
CA PHE A 33 -2.94 -5.40 3.46
C PHE A 33 -4.05 -5.50 2.41
N CYS A 34 -4.38 -6.73 2.02
CA CYS A 34 -5.52 -6.99 1.17
C CYS A 34 -6.23 -8.26 1.66
N GLU A 35 -7.56 -8.23 1.67
CA GLU A 35 -8.39 -9.40 1.88
C GLU A 35 -9.29 -9.59 0.66
N ILE A 36 -9.21 -10.77 0.04
CA ILE A 36 -10.04 -11.16 -1.09
C ILE A 36 -11.02 -12.22 -0.61
N VAL A 37 -12.31 -12.05 -0.91
CA VAL A 37 -13.33 -13.06 -0.62
C VAL A 37 -13.82 -13.67 -1.93
N LEU A 38 -13.83 -15.00 -1.99
CA LEU A 38 -14.42 -15.77 -3.08
C LEU A 38 -15.67 -16.49 -2.55
N SER A 39 -16.85 -16.13 -3.08
CA SER A 39 -18.10 -16.83 -2.81
C SER A 39 -18.47 -17.78 -3.95
N GLY A 40 -18.93 -19.00 -3.63
CA GLY A 40 -19.41 -19.97 -4.62
C GLY A 40 -18.41 -21.10 -4.95
N GLU A 41 -18.55 -21.66 -6.16
CA GLU A 41 -17.82 -22.85 -6.63
C GLU A 41 -16.46 -22.55 -7.28
N GLU A 42 -16.07 -21.28 -7.43
CA GLU A 42 -14.76 -20.87 -7.98
C GLU A 42 -13.60 -21.07 -6.98
N ARG A 43 -13.51 -22.27 -6.39
CA ARG A 43 -12.43 -22.65 -5.48
C ARG A 43 -11.28 -23.25 -6.28
N GLN A 44 -10.30 -22.42 -6.60
CA GLN A 44 -9.06 -22.91 -7.19
C GLN A 44 -8.02 -23.19 -6.09
N PRO A 45 -7.21 -24.25 -6.24
CA PRO A 45 -6.10 -24.49 -5.33
C PRO A 45 -5.10 -23.34 -5.45
N VAL A 46 -4.74 -22.79 -4.30
CA VAL A 46 -3.70 -21.77 -4.18
C VAL A 46 -2.76 -22.17 -3.07
N ASN A 47 -1.51 -21.77 -3.20
CA ASN A 47 -0.49 -22.01 -2.19
C ASN A 47 -0.10 -20.72 -1.49
N LEU A 48 0.23 -20.82 -0.20
CA LEU A 48 0.80 -19.69 0.53
C LEU A 48 2.10 -19.23 -0.14
N GLY A 49 2.32 -17.93 -0.16
CA GLY A 49 3.45 -17.28 -0.83
C GLY A 49 3.23 -16.97 -2.31
N GLU A 50 2.16 -17.48 -2.94
CA GLU A 50 1.86 -17.15 -4.33
C GLU A 50 1.64 -15.65 -4.52
N ASN A 51 2.10 -15.13 -5.67
CA ASN A 51 1.92 -13.73 -6.02
C ASN A 51 0.44 -13.40 -6.22
N VAL A 52 0.02 -12.27 -5.64
CA VAL A 52 -1.33 -11.72 -5.73
C VAL A 52 -1.28 -10.38 -6.44
N PHE A 53 -2.12 -10.23 -7.46
CA PHE A 53 -2.33 -8.96 -8.16
C PHE A 53 -3.81 -8.62 -8.17
N VAL A 54 -4.15 -7.41 -7.76
CA VAL A 54 -5.52 -6.88 -7.87
C VAL A 54 -5.52 -5.77 -8.89
N ASN A 55 -6.34 -5.94 -9.92
CA ASN A 55 -6.52 -4.96 -10.98
C ASN A 55 -7.97 -4.46 -10.98
N LEU A 56 -8.14 -3.15 -11.08
CA LEU A 56 -9.43 -2.48 -11.25
C LEU A 56 -9.41 -1.74 -12.57
N ASP A 57 -10.33 -2.05 -13.48
CA ASP A 57 -10.40 -1.46 -14.83
C ASP A 57 -9.03 -1.52 -15.56
N ASN A 58 -8.37 -2.68 -15.49
CA ASN A 58 -7.03 -2.97 -16.04
C ASN A 58 -5.87 -2.17 -15.42
N LYS A 59 -6.09 -1.43 -14.32
CA LYS A 59 -5.03 -0.77 -13.56
C LYS A 59 -4.74 -1.54 -12.30
N ARG A 60 -3.45 -1.77 -12.02
CA ARG A 60 -3.06 -2.42 -10.78
C ARG A 60 -3.25 -1.49 -9.58
N ILE A 61 -3.91 -2.00 -8.55
CA ILE A 61 -4.15 -1.28 -7.30
C ILE A 61 -3.48 -1.96 -6.10
N PHE A 62 -3.08 -3.23 -6.23
CA PHE A 62 -2.33 -3.96 -5.21
C PHE A 62 -1.45 -5.05 -5.84
N SER A 63 -0.28 -5.26 -5.25
CA SER A 63 0.60 -6.40 -5.48
C SER A 63 1.11 -6.92 -4.15
N GLY A 64 1.14 -8.24 -3.97
CA GLY A 64 1.68 -8.86 -2.77
C GLY A 64 1.77 -10.37 -2.92
N SER A 65 1.75 -11.06 -1.79
CA SER A 65 1.74 -12.52 -1.70
C SER A 65 0.56 -12.98 -0.86
N LEU A 66 0.06 -14.19 -1.13
CA LEU A 66 -0.94 -14.84 -0.31
C LEU A 66 -0.30 -15.25 1.03
N LEU A 67 -0.80 -14.71 2.13
CA LEU A 67 -0.25 -14.91 3.47
C LEU A 67 -1.00 -15.98 4.26
N SER A 68 -2.33 -15.97 4.19
CA SER A 68 -3.15 -16.96 4.88
C SER A 68 -4.51 -17.15 4.20
N LEU A 69 -5.11 -18.29 4.51
CA LEU A 69 -6.46 -18.68 4.10
C LEU A 69 -7.36 -18.70 5.33
N GLY A 70 -8.59 -18.22 5.16
CA GLY A 70 -9.59 -18.18 6.22
C GLY A 70 -11.00 -18.39 5.69
N LEU A 71 -11.97 -18.32 6.59
CA LEU A 71 -13.39 -18.34 6.27
C LEU A 71 -13.94 -16.92 6.41
N ALA A 72 -14.77 -16.51 5.45
CA ALA A 72 -15.58 -15.30 5.52
C ALA A 72 -17.06 -15.65 5.38
N HIS A 73 -17.94 -14.75 5.79
CA HIS A 73 -19.38 -14.94 5.57
C HIS A 73 -19.65 -15.08 4.06
N GLY A 74 -20.10 -16.27 3.64
CA GLY A 74 -20.41 -16.58 2.24
C GLY A 74 -19.24 -17.08 1.40
N GLY A 75 -18.05 -17.36 1.95
CA GLY A 75 -16.92 -17.82 1.13
C GLY A 75 -15.60 -18.11 1.82
N LEU A 76 -14.56 -18.30 1.01
CA LEU A 76 -13.15 -18.36 1.43
C LEU A 76 -12.56 -16.95 1.45
N SER A 77 -11.80 -16.63 2.51
CA SER A 77 -11.03 -15.40 2.64
C SER A 77 -9.55 -15.68 2.37
N TYR A 78 -8.95 -14.83 1.54
CA TYR A 78 -7.55 -14.88 1.16
C TYR A 78 -6.90 -13.59 1.67
N LYS A 79 -6.05 -13.72 2.68
CA LYS A 79 -5.32 -12.57 3.23
C LYS A 79 -3.99 -12.43 2.52
N CYS A 80 -3.72 -11.23 2.04
CA CYS A 80 -2.61 -10.91 1.16
C CYS A 80 -1.85 -9.70 1.71
N GLY A 81 -0.55 -9.66 1.45
CA GLY A 81 0.34 -8.60 1.91
C GLY A 81 1.76 -8.86 1.45
N HIS A 82 2.73 -8.12 2.00
CA HIS A 82 4.14 -8.39 1.74
C HIS A 82 4.70 -9.35 2.79
N ALA A 83 5.10 -10.54 2.37
CA ALA A 83 5.76 -11.52 3.24
C ALA A 83 7.23 -11.13 3.45
N LEU A 84 7.47 -10.22 4.41
CA LEU A 84 8.82 -9.79 4.73
C LEU A 84 9.50 -10.77 5.70
N LYS A 85 10.76 -11.07 5.42
CA LYS A 85 11.61 -11.84 6.34
C LYS A 85 12.15 -10.92 7.44
N THR A 86 12.51 -11.54 8.55
CA THR A 86 13.26 -10.85 9.61
C THR A 86 14.59 -10.34 9.08
N SER A 87 15.04 -9.21 9.63
CA SER A 87 16.34 -8.63 9.31
C SER A 87 17.11 -8.29 10.58
N THR A 88 18.44 -8.35 10.48
CA THR A 88 19.39 -8.08 11.55
C THR A 88 20.61 -7.41 10.95
N VAL A 89 20.94 -6.24 11.47
CA VAL A 89 22.13 -5.48 11.08
C VAL A 89 22.80 -4.88 12.30
N ASN A 90 24.12 -4.83 12.25
CA ASN A 90 24.98 -4.13 13.20
C ASN A 90 26.15 -3.53 12.42
N PHE A 91 25.94 -2.34 11.88
CA PHE A 91 26.89 -1.68 11.00
C PHE A 91 27.48 -0.45 11.66
N ARG A 92 28.76 -0.19 11.40
CA ARG A 92 29.49 0.98 11.89
C ARG A 92 30.11 1.70 10.72
N ARG A 93 29.94 3.02 10.65
CA ARG A 93 30.48 3.87 9.59
C ARG A 93 30.11 3.37 8.19
N GLU A 94 28.83 3.08 8.00
CA GLU A 94 28.30 2.63 6.71
C GLU A 94 27.39 3.68 6.11
N LYS A 95 27.36 3.73 4.77
CA LYS A 95 26.44 4.62 4.05
C LYS A 95 25.00 4.19 4.27
N ALA A 96 24.10 5.16 4.47
CA ALA A 96 22.65 4.91 4.58
C ALA A 96 22.13 4.07 3.41
N SER A 97 22.63 4.31 2.20
CA SER A 97 22.28 3.54 1.01
C SER A 97 22.67 2.06 1.12
N TYR A 98 23.81 1.76 1.71
CA TYR A 98 24.25 0.39 1.95
C TYR A 98 23.37 -0.29 3.01
N VAL A 99 23.13 0.39 4.14
CA VAL A 99 22.31 -0.15 5.24
C VAL A 99 20.89 -0.47 4.77
N LEU A 100 20.22 0.46 4.06
CA LEU A 100 18.86 0.23 3.58
C LEU A 100 18.78 -0.90 2.56
N ASN A 101 19.74 -0.99 1.63
CA ASN A 101 19.77 -2.07 0.67
C ASN A 101 19.94 -3.42 1.38
N HIS A 102 20.85 -3.49 2.36
CA HIS A 102 21.05 -4.72 3.13
C HIS A 102 19.79 -5.14 3.90
N LEU A 103 19.08 -4.18 4.53
CA LEU A 103 17.79 -4.45 5.18
C LEU A 103 16.76 -4.98 4.20
N ALA A 104 16.61 -4.32 3.04
CA ALA A 104 15.67 -4.73 2.00
C ALA A 104 16.02 -6.11 1.42
N ASP A 105 17.31 -6.43 1.25
CA ASP A 105 17.80 -7.73 0.80
C ASP A 105 17.44 -8.84 1.79
N GLN A 106 17.75 -8.64 3.08
CA GLN A 106 17.41 -9.59 4.13
C GLN A 106 15.90 -9.81 4.24
N SER A 107 15.10 -8.73 4.12
CA SER A 107 13.64 -8.80 4.13
C SER A 107 13.01 -9.42 2.87
N GLY A 108 13.81 -9.78 1.85
CA GLY A 108 13.34 -10.44 0.64
C GLY A 108 12.73 -9.51 -0.41
N ILE A 109 13.07 -8.22 -0.38
CA ILE A 109 12.48 -7.18 -1.24
C ILE A 109 13.31 -7.02 -2.52
N GLY A 110 12.82 -7.54 -3.65
CA GLY A 110 13.58 -7.48 -4.91
C GLY A 110 13.50 -6.15 -5.68
N LYS A 111 12.37 -5.44 -5.63
CA LYS A 111 12.15 -4.21 -6.41
C LYS A 111 12.14 -2.98 -5.51
N ARG A 112 12.94 -1.98 -5.86
CA ARG A 112 13.22 -0.81 -5.02
C ARG A 112 13.29 0.46 -5.87
N GLN A 113 12.83 1.57 -5.32
CA GLN A 113 13.03 2.92 -5.84
C GLN A 113 13.33 3.84 -4.66
N MET A 114 14.59 4.23 -4.47
CA MET A 114 15.02 4.88 -3.24
C MET A 114 15.66 6.23 -3.52
N GLU A 115 15.17 7.27 -2.87
CA GLU A 115 15.77 8.60 -2.77
C GLU A 115 16.47 8.68 -1.41
N ILE A 116 17.65 8.07 -1.29
CA ILE A 116 18.41 7.99 -0.03
C ILE A 116 19.43 9.13 0.02
N PRO A 117 19.50 9.90 1.11
CA PRO A 117 20.51 10.93 1.27
C PRO A 117 21.92 10.32 1.38
N ASP A 118 22.93 11.04 0.92
CA ASP A 118 24.34 10.60 1.02
C ASP A 118 24.90 10.87 2.42
N VAL A 119 24.43 10.10 3.41
CA VAL A 119 24.86 10.18 4.81
C VAL A 119 25.56 8.89 5.24
N GLU A 120 26.56 9.04 6.10
CA GLU A 120 27.23 7.92 6.77
C GLU A 120 26.70 7.80 8.19
N LEU A 121 26.26 6.60 8.56
CA LEU A 121 25.74 6.30 9.89
C LEU A 121 26.90 5.84 10.79
N PRO A 122 27.21 6.53 11.90
CA PRO A 122 28.30 6.13 12.79
C PRO A 122 28.10 4.74 13.38
N HIS A 123 26.86 4.42 13.75
CA HIS A 123 26.43 3.11 14.19
C HIS A 123 24.93 2.93 13.91
N TYR A 124 24.55 1.83 13.28
CA TYR A 124 23.16 1.44 13.08
C TYR A 124 22.95 -0.03 13.48
N HIS A 125 21.96 -0.28 14.32
CA HIS A 125 21.64 -1.61 14.81
C HIS A 125 20.13 -1.83 14.86
N CYS A 126 19.67 -2.95 14.31
CA CYS A 126 18.30 -3.40 14.46
C CYS A 126 18.20 -4.92 14.39
N LEU A 127 17.10 -5.46 14.91
CA LEU A 127 16.83 -6.89 15.01
C LEU A 127 15.32 -7.11 14.99
N GLY A 128 14.87 -8.10 14.22
CA GLY A 128 13.50 -8.61 14.30
C GLY A 128 12.73 -8.40 13.01
N ASP A 129 11.52 -7.85 13.12
CA ASP A 129 10.60 -7.70 11.99
C ASP A 129 11.18 -6.80 10.90
N GLY A 130 11.15 -7.30 9.67
CA GLY A 130 11.74 -6.61 8.52
C GLY A 130 11.08 -5.26 8.23
N TRP A 131 9.76 -5.15 8.41
CA TRP A 131 9.04 -3.89 8.20
C TRP A 131 9.39 -2.86 9.27
N GLN A 132 9.35 -3.27 10.54
CA GLN A 132 9.70 -2.40 11.65
C GLN A 132 11.14 -1.88 11.53
N ASN A 133 12.08 -2.73 11.09
CA ASN A 133 13.45 -2.31 10.84
C ASN A 133 13.58 -1.30 9.70
N LEU A 134 12.80 -1.46 8.62
CA LEU A 134 12.75 -0.50 7.51
C LEU A 134 12.12 0.84 7.93
N LEU A 135 11.06 0.81 8.74
CA LEU A 135 10.44 2.00 9.31
C LEU A 135 11.37 2.76 10.27
N ALA A 136 12.04 2.02 11.15
CA ALA A 136 13.01 2.57 12.09
C ALA A 136 14.18 3.22 11.32
N PHE A 137 14.65 2.57 10.25
CA PHE A 137 15.66 3.15 9.37
C PHE A 137 15.19 4.47 8.76
N ALA A 138 14.03 4.48 8.11
CA ALA A 138 13.49 5.70 7.47
C ALA A 138 13.31 6.84 8.48
N SER A 139 12.82 6.52 9.68
CA SER A 139 12.66 7.49 10.76
C SER A 139 14.00 8.08 11.20
N SER A 140 15.02 7.21 11.35
CA SER A 140 16.37 7.62 11.79
C SER A 140 17.09 8.54 10.81
N LEU A 141 16.74 8.54 9.52
CA LEU A 141 17.34 9.46 8.54
C LEU A 141 17.09 10.93 8.88
N SER A 142 15.96 11.21 9.54
CA SER A 142 15.60 12.56 9.98
C SER A 142 16.55 13.09 11.08
N ASP A 143 17.32 12.23 11.74
CA ASP A 143 18.36 12.65 12.70
C ASP A 143 19.63 13.18 11.98
N TRP A 144 19.77 12.89 10.68
CA TRP A 144 20.97 13.17 9.88
C TRP A 144 20.72 14.13 8.71
N THR A 145 19.47 14.53 8.52
CA THR A 145 19.03 15.38 7.39
C THR A 145 17.92 16.32 7.83
N ASP A 146 17.71 17.40 7.08
CA ASP A 146 16.61 18.34 7.33
C ASP A 146 15.24 17.80 6.83
N ASP A 147 15.25 16.69 6.09
CA ASP A 147 14.06 16.07 5.50
C ASP A 147 13.55 14.91 6.38
N GLU A 148 12.22 14.82 6.54
CA GLU A 148 11.60 13.57 6.98
C GLU A 148 11.55 12.58 5.81
N PHE A 149 11.57 11.27 6.07
CA PHE A 149 11.45 10.25 5.02
C PHE A 149 10.24 9.35 5.22
N ASP A 150 9.57 9.04 4.11
CA ASP A 150 8.48 8.06 4.04
C ASP A 150 8.96 6.79 3.33
N ILE A 151 8.58 5.64 3.87
CA ILE A 151 8.87 4.32 3.32
C ILE A 151 7.57 3.54 3.12
N PHE A 152 7.35 3.03 1.92
CA PHE A 152 6.09 2.37 1.55
C PHE A 152 6.27 1.43 0.36
N PHE A 153 5.29 0.55 0.14
CA PHE A 153 5.15 -0.18 -1.13
C PHE A 153 4.15 0.54 -2.05
N ASP A 154 4.46 0.57 -3.36
CA ASP A 154 3.48 1.00 -4.36
C ASP A 154 2.56 -0.14 -4.81
N ALA A 155 1.58 0.17 -5.67
CA ALA A 155 0.65 -0.81 -6.20
C ALA A 155 1.31 -1.95 -7.00
N PHE A 156 2.57 -1.78 -7.42
CA PHE A 156 3.36 -2.77 -8.16
C PHE A 156 4.30 -3.59 -7.24
N GLY A 157 4.24 -3.35 -5.93
CA GLY A 157 5.07 -4.00 -4.93
C GLY A 157 6.52 -3.53 -4.94
N VAL A 158 6.79 -2.32 -5.42
CA VAL A 158 8.12 -1.69 -5.34
C VAL A 158 8.24 -1.00 -3.99
N LEU A 159 9.29 -1.31 -3.22
CA LEU A 159 9.62 -0.56 -2.01
C LEU A 159 10.17 0.81 -2.40
N ASN A 160 9.55 1.85 -1.87
CA ASN A 160 9.95 3.23 -2.08
C ASN A 160 10.47 3.83 -0.78
N LEU A 161 11.55 4.60 -0.85
CA LEU A 161 11.93 5.56 0.18
C LEU A 161 11.99 6.94 -0.47
N LYS A 162 11.28 7.93 0.06
CA LYS A 162 11.26 9.29 -0.47
C LYS A 162 11.25 10.33 0.65
N PRO A 163 11.88 11.50 0.44
CA PRO A 163 11.70 12.62 1.36
C PRO A 163 10.22 13.03 1.39
N VAL A 164 9.69 13.25 2.59
CA VAL A 164 8.38 13.84 2.82
C VAL A 164 8.47 15.28 2.33
N ARG A 165 7.68 15.61 1.31
CA ARG A 165 7.65 16.98 0.79
C ARG A 165 6.52 17.74 1.46
N ASP A 166 6.78 19.01 1.76
CA ASP A 166 5.74 19.96 2.12
C ASP A 166 4.81 20.14 0.91
N SER A 167 3.71 19.38 0.87
CA SER A 167 2.52 19.94 0.27
C SER A 167 1.92 20.87 1.31
N GLY A 168 2.36 22.12 1.33
CA GLY A 168 1.49 23.18 1.85
C GLY A 168 0.04 22.88 1.46
N GLU A 169 -0.84 22.82 2.44
CA GLU A 169 -2.26 22.49 2.35
C GLU A 169 -2.64 21.65 1.12
N ALA A 170 -2.71 20.32 1.30
CA ALA A 170 -3.47 19.52 0.37
C ALA A 170 -4.95 19.94 0.48
N VAL A 171 -5.36 20.95 -0.30
CA VAL A 171 -6.75 21.35 -0.40
C VAL A 171 -7.46 20.30 -1.23
N PHE A 172 -8.13 19.38 -0.55
CA PHE A 172 -8.99 18.40 -1.19
C PHE A 172 -10.32 19.07 -1.55
N GLU A 173 -10.39 19.66 -2.75
CA GLU A 173 -11.68 20.10 -3.28
C GLU A 173 -12.45 18.93 -3.88
N PHE A 174 -13.55 18.56 -3.25
CA PHE A 174 -14.51 17.63 -3.83
C PHE A 174 -15.56 18.39 -4.64
N GLN A 175 -15.50 18.28 -5.97
CA GLN A 175 -16.54 18.84 -6.84
C GLN A 175 -17.65 17.81 -7.08
N ARG A 176 -18.77 17.97 -6.36
CA ARG A 176 -19.97 17.14 -6.50
C ARG A 176 -20.38 17.02 -7.97
N GLY A 177 -20.48 15.79 -8.47
CA GLY A 177 -20.88 15.49 -9.85
C GLY A 177 -19.73 15.32 -10.87
N LYS A 178 -18.47 15.56 -10.50
CA LYS A 178 -17.31 15.35 -11.39
C LYS A 178 -16.39 14.20 -11.01
N ASN A 179 -16.52 13.59 -9.83
CA ASN A 179 -15.71 12.43 -9.37
C ASN A 179 -14.22 12.64 -9.70
N THR A 180 -13.65 13.67 -9.10
CA THR A 180 -12.29 14.13 -9.37
C THR A 180 -11.69 14.56 -8.04
N LEU A 181 -10.47 14.14 -7.76
CA LEU A 181 -9.72 14.52 -6.57
C LEU A 181 -8.65 15.51 -7.05
N LEU A 182 -8.75 16.77 -6.62
CA LEU A 182 -7.82 17.82 -6.99
C LEU A 182 -6.71 17.88 -5.94
N ILE A 183 -5.46 17.70 -6.36
CA ILE A 183 -4.29 17.97 -5.52
C ILE A 183 -3.61 19.20 -6.13
N ARG A 184 -3.89 20.38 -5.58
CA ARG A 184 -3.42 21.68 -6.07
C ARG A 184 -3.65 21.85 -7.58
N ASP A 185 -2.64 21.57 -8.40
CA ASP A 185 -2.61 21.81 -9.85
C ASP A 185 -2.76 20.52 -10.67
N LYS A 186 -2.84 19.37 -10.00
CA LYS A 186 -2.98 18.05 -10.64
C LYS A 186 -4.40 17.52 -10.46
N THR A 187 -5.07 17.36 -11.59
CA THR A 187 -6.37 16.69 -11.68
C THR A 187 -6.19 15.18 -11.63
N LEU A 188 -6.46 14.55 -10.49
CA LEU A 188 -6.61 13.10 -10.44
C LEU A 188 -8.07 12.76 -10.76
N LYS A 189 -8.32 12.20 -11.95
CA LYS A 189 -9.60 11.55 -12.27
C LYS A 189 -9.75 10.32 -11.39
N ALA A 190 -10.30 10.50 -10.19
CA ALA A 190 -10.58 9.45 -9.23
C ALA A 190 -11.98 8.88 -9.51
N PHE A 191 -12.05 7.66 -10.00
CA PHE A 191 -13.32 6.98 -10.24
C PHE A 191 -13.27 5.51 -9.82
N PRO A 192 -14.33 4.96 -9.17
CA PRO A 192 -15.50 5.65 -8.57
C PRO A 192 -15.58 5.52 -7.05
N LEU A 193 -16.08 6.56 -6.38
CA LEU A 193 -16.56 6.53 -5.00
C LEU A 193 -18.04 6.94 -4.96
N PRO A 194 -18.94 6.23 -4.26
CA PRO A 194 -20.18 6.78 -3.73
C PRO A 194 -19.94 7.25 -2.28
N LEU A 195 -19.87 8.56 -2.09
CA LEU A 195 -19.76 9.21 -0.77
C LEU A 195 -21.12 9.21 -0.04
N GLY A 196 -21.10 8.83 1.23
CA GLY A 196 -22.10 9.19 2.25
C GLY A 196 -21.56 10.29 3.16
N TYR A 197 -22.40 11.29 3.44
CA TYR A 197 -22.12 12.62 4.01
C TYR A 197 -21.53 12.68 5.44
N GLY A 198 -20.67 13.69 5.69
CA GLY A 198 -20.48 14.31 7.02
C GLY A 198 -19.02 14.61 7.39
N ASP A 199 -18.69 15.91 7.42
CA ASP A 199 -17.53 16.57 8.03
C ASP A 199 -16.14 16.58 7.34
N THR A 200 -15.63 17.81 7.28
CA THR A 200 -14.33 18.31 6.81
C THR A 200 -13.16 17.60 7.51
N ILE A 201 -12.19 17.10 6.73
CA ILE A 201 -10.94 16.57 7.27
C ILE A 201 -9.82 17.56 6.98
N GLU A 202 -9.32 18.19 8.04
CA GLU A 202 -8.09 18.96 8.04
C GLU A 202 -6.90 17.97 8.05
N VAL A 203 -6.25 17.79 6.90
CA VAL A 203 -5.07 16.90 6.80
C VAL A 203 -3.83 17.79 6.93
N SER A 204 -3.17 17.65 8.09
CA SER A 204 -1.97 18.36 8.56
C SER A 204 -1.01 18.91 7.50
N SER A 205 -0.30 19.98 7.84
CA SER A 205 0.66 20.75 7.04
C SER A 205 1.83 19.99 6.35
N LYS A 206 1.91 18.66 6.47
CA LYS A 206 2.94 17.80 5.88
C LYS A 206 2.29 16.72 4.99
N MET A 207 2.74 16.57 3.73
CA MET A 207 2.21 15.56 2.80
C MET A 207 2.81 14.18 3.12
N ARG A 208 2.30 13.52 4.16
CA ARG A 208 2.45 12.07 4.26
C ARG A 208 1.49 11.42 3.25
N ARG A 209 1.83 10.26 2.66
CA ARG A 209 0.81 9.50 1.91
C ARG A 209 -0.40 9.31 2.82
N ALA A 210 -1.60 9.50 2.27
CA ALA A 210 -2.89 9.57 2.97
C ALA A 210 -2.95 8.67 4.22
N LEU A 211 -3.44 9.23 5.33
CA LEU A 211 -3.48 8.63 6.67
C LEU A 211 -4.16 7.24 6.71
N GLY A 212 -5.01 6.94 5.73
CA GLY A 212 -5.47 5.61 5.40
C GLY A 212 -6.20 5.63 4.06
N LEU A 213 -6.02 4.58 3.25
CA LEU A 213 -6.91 4.29 2.13
C LEU A 213 -7.45 2.88 2.34
N HIS A 214 -8.72 2.81 2.70
CA HIS A 214 -9.46 1.57 2.81
C HIS A 214 -10.39 1.44 1.60
N TYR A 215 -10.12 0.50 0.68
CA TYR A 215 -11.03 0.20 -0.44
C TYR A 215 -11.85 -1.04 -0.10
N PHE A 216 -13.18 -0.92 -0.06
CA PHE A 216 -14.06 -2.09 -0.09
C PHE A 216 -14.75 -2.18 -1.45
N ILE A 217 -14.37 -3.16 -2.28
CA ILE A 217 -14.89 -3.31 -3.64
C ILE A 217 -15.77 -4.55 -3.70
N SER A 218 -17.05 -4.38 -4.03
CA SER A 218 -17.98 -5.49 -4.31
C SER A 218 -18.46 -5.42 -5.77
N PRO A 219 -18.05 -6.36 -6.65
CA PRO A 219 -18.50 -6.39 -8.05
C PRO A 219 -20.00 -6.61 -8.21
N GLN A 220 -20.64 -7.24 -7.23
CA GLN A 220 -22.09 -7.49 -7.21
C GLN A 220 -22.86 -6.20 -6.95
N ASN A 221 -22.37 -5.35 -6.05
CA ASN A 221 -23.04 -4.13 -5.62
C ASN A 221 -22.53 -2.86 -6.33
N SER A 222 -21.47 -2.97 -7.13
CA SER A 222 -20.77 -1.83 -7.76
C SER A 222 -20.41 -0.73 -6.75
N LEU A 223 -20.14 -1.14 -5.51
CA LEU A 223 -19.83 -0.27 -4.38
C LEU A 223 -18.31 -0.26 -4.17
N MET A 224 -17.74 0.94 -4.05
CA MET A 224 -16.36 1.18 -3.62
C MET A 224 -16.40 2.20 -2.49
N GLU A 225 -16.18 1.79 -1.26
CA GLU A 225 -16.06 2.72 -0.12
C GLU A 225 -14.59 3.08 0.10
N VAL A 226 -14.30 4.36 0.36
CA VAL A 226 -12.99 4.88 0.77
C VAL A 226 -13.17 5.59 2.10
N LEU A 227 -12.48 5.09 3.12
CA LEU A 227 -12.40 5.70 4.45
C LEU A 227 -11.00 6.32 4.61
N PHE A 228 -10.93 7.47 5.27
CA PHE A 228 -9.70 8.24 5.56
C PHE A 228 -9.35 8.18 7.04
#